data_AF-A0A9P5H5Q4-F1
#
_entry.id   AF-A0A9P5H5Q4-F1
#
_cell.length_a   1.000
_cell.length_b   1.000
_cell.length_c   1.000
_cell.angle_alpha   90.00
_cell.angle_beta   90.00
_cell.angle_gamma   90.00
#
_symmetry.space_group_name_H-M   'P 1'
#
loop_
_entity.id
_entity.type
_entity.pdbx_description
1 polymer ?
#
loop_
_entity_poly.entity_id
_entity_poly.type
_entity_poly.pdbx_seq_one_letter_code
_entity_poly.pdbx_strand_id
1 'polypeptide(L)' 'MCDFEEFRFTCDHYTVRLKSYCHFARNDPNHQCFGVKTLRNSWRQSGACEDCKNAVLTVEMTGHEGSQFDDKYDSK' A
#
# COMPACT_ATOMS: atom_id res chain seq x y z
N MET A 1 4.41 21.46 7.84
CA MET A 1 4.58 20.22 7.06
C MET A 1 3.42 19.31 7.39
N CYS A 2 2.96 18.47 6.46
CA CYS A 2 1.96 17.45 6.78
C CYS A 2 2.67 16.23 7.35
N ASP A 3 2.16 15.70 8.45
CA ASP A 3 2.72 14.51 9.08
C ASP A 3 1.92 13.28 8.66
N PHE A 4 2.63 12.20 8.40
CA PHE A 4 2.06 10.92 8.00
C PHE A 4 2.51 9.80 8.92
N GLU A 5 1.72 8.73 8.95
CA GLU A 5 2.04 7.47 9.60
C GLU A 5 1.97 6.34 8.57
N GLU A 6 2.91 5.41 8.67
CA GLU A 6 3.02 4.23 7.84
C GLU A 6 2.56 3.02 8.66
N PHE A 7 1.79 2.14 8.03
CA PHE A 7 1.33 0.88 8.61
C PHE A 7 1.78 -0.24 7.69
N ARG A 8 2.69 -1.09 8.16
CA ARG A 8 3.25 -2.24 7.43
C ARG A 8 2.54 -3.51 7.84
N PHE A 9 2.06 -4.28 6.89
CA PHE A 9 1.33 -5.53 7.11
C PHE A 9 2.25 -6.74 6.96
N THR A 10 1.78 -7.92 7.37
CA THR A 10 2.56 -9.17 7.27
C THR A 10 2.70 -9.68 5.85
N CYS A 11 1.88 -9.19 4.92
CA CYS A 11 1.95 -9.49 3.49
C CYS A 11 2.89 -8.54 2.71
N ASP A 12 3.82 -7.87 3.40
CA ASP A 12 4.76 -6.86 2.87
C ASP A 12 4.15 -5.62 2.20
N HIS A 13 2.83 -5.51 2.19
CA HIS A 13 2.14 -4.27 1.83
C HIS A 13 2.20 -3.22 2.94
N TYR A 14 2.00 -1.96 2.57
CA TYR A 14 1.90 -0.87 3.51
C TYR A 14 0.83 0.15 3.10
N THR A 15 0.26 0.85 4.08
CA THR A 15 -0.57 2.04 3.85
C THR A 15 0.03 3.24 4.57
N VAL A 16 -0.10 4.42 3.96
CA VAL A 16 0.30 5.69 4.56
C VAL A 16 -0.95 6.50 4.85
N ARG A 17 -1.09 7.02 6.07
CA ARG A 17 -2.22 7.85 6.50
C ARG A 17 -1.74 9.21 6.98
N LEU A 18 -2.53 10.24 6.70
CA LEU A 18 -2.27 11.58 7.21
C LEU A 18 -2.57 11.60 8.72
N LYS A 19 -1.58 12.01 9.50
CA LYS A 19 -1.69 12.20 10.95
C LYS A 19 -2.06 13.65 11.29
N SER A 20 -1.42 14.61 10.63
CA SER A 20 -1.66 16.02 10.87
C SER A 20 -1.51 16.83 9.59
N TYR A 21 -2.40 17.81 9.41
CA TYR A 21 -2.31 18.78 8.34
C TYR A 21 -1.24 19.82 8.65
N CYS A 22 -0.59 20.34 7.60
CA CYS A 22 0.26 21.51 7.73
C CYS A 22 -0.58 22.75 8.08
N HIS A 23 0.09 23.83 8.50
CA HIS A 23 -0.57 25.09 8.84
C HIS A 23 -1.47 25.64 7.72
N PHE A 24 -1.09 25.43 6.46
CA PHE A 24 -1.85 25.90 5.29
C PHE A 24 -3.07 25.03 4.97
N ALA A 25 -3.02 23.74 5.30
CA ALA A 25 -4.05 22.76 4.97
C ALA A 25 -5.07 22.52 6.10
N ARG A 26 -4.80 23.01 7.32
CA ARG A 26 -5.60 22.66 8.51
C ARG A 26 -7.07 23.06 8.45
N ASN A 27 -7.43 24.04 7.61
CA ASN A 27 -8.79 24.58 7.49
C ASN A 27 -9.44 24.28 6.14
N ASP A 28 -8.73 23.64 5.21
CA ASP A 28 -9.24 23.33 3.87
C ASP A 28 -8.99 21.83 3.59
N PRO A 29 -10.02 20.99 3.71
CA PRO A 29 -9.91 19.55 3.45
C PRO A 29 -9.46 19.20 2.03
N ASN A 30 -9.69 20.10 1.07
CA ASN A 30 -9.31 19.92 -0.34
C ASN A 30 -7.96 20.56 -0.65
N HIS A 31 -7.24 21.04 0.37
CA HIS A 31 -5.96 21.68 0.18
C HIS A 31 -4.94 20.70 -0.40
N GLN A 32 -4.54 20.95 -1.65
CA GLN A 32 -3.47 20.21 -2.29
C GLN A 32 -2.13 20.67 -1.72
N CYS A 33 -1.64 19.96 -0.69
CA CYS A 33 -0.39 20.29 -0.03
C CYS A 33 0.82 19.89 -0.89
N PHE A 34 1.46 20.88 -1.51
CA PHE A 34 2.74 20.72 -2.24
C PHE A 34 3.98 20.82 -1.33
N GLY A 35 3.78 21.07 -0.03
CA GLY A 35 4.87 21.15 0.95
C GLY A 35 5.48 19.78 1.30
N VAL A 36 6.61 19.83 2.01
CA VAL A 36 7.31 18.63 2.50
C VAL A 36 6.39 17.76 3.35
N LYS A 37 6.42 16.45 3.07
CA LYS A 37 5.69 15.40 3.77
C LYS A 37 6.66 14.67 4.71
N THR A 38 6.28 14.52 5.97
CA THR A 38 7.13 13.90 6.98
C THR A 38 6.49 12.61 7.49
N LEU A 39 7.19 11.49 7.32
CA LEU A 39 6.77 10.23 7.93
C LEU A 39 7.22 10.21 9.41
N ARG A 40 6.27 10.19 10.35
CA ARG A 40 6.57 10.27 11.79
C ARG A 40 6.81 8.92 12.42
N ASN A 41 5.98 7.94 12.07
CA ASN A 41 5.99 6.62 12.68
C ASN A 41 5.70 5.56 11.62
N SER A 42 6.28 4.38 11.84
CA SER A 42 5.98 3.15 11.10
C SER A 42 5.50 2.11 12.09
N TRP A 43 4.28 1.60 11.89
CA TRP A 43 3.64 0.63 12.75
C TRP A 43 3.56 -0.72 12.05
N ARG A 44 4.06 -1.78 12.67
CA ARG A 44 3.85 -3.15 12.19
C ARG A 44 2.47 -3.63 12.63
N GLN A 45 1.67 -4.09 11.68
CA GLN A 45 0.38 -4.70 11.90
C GLN A 45 0.55 -6.22 12.00
N SER A 46 -0.32 -6.86 12.79
CA SER A 46 -0.29 -8.31 13.00
C SER A 46 -0.93 -9.12 11.86
N GLY A 47 -1.71 -8.48 10.98
CA GLY A 47 -2.44 -9.15 9.90
C GLY A 47 -2.04 -8.70 8.49
N ALA A 48 -2.60 -9.38 7.50
CA ALA A 48 -2.51 -9.00 6.09
C ALA A 48 -3.34 -7.73 5.82
N CYS A 49 -3.01 -7.01 4.74
CA CYS A 49 -3.82 -5.88 4.29
C CYS A 49 -5.17 -6.36 3.73
N GLU A 50 -6.12 -5.44 3.58
CA GLU A 50 -7.47 -5.76 3.11
C GLU A 50 -7.48 -6.31 1.69
N ASP A 51 -6.63 -5.78 0.80
CA ASP A 51 -6.51 -6.28 -0.58
C ASP A 51 -6.07 -7.74 -0.62
N CYS A 52 -5.10 -8.13 0.22
CA CYS A 52 -4.67 -9.52 0.32
C CYS A 52 -5.75 -10.43 0.91
N LYS A 53 -6.49 -9.96 1.92
CA LYS A 53 -7.60 -10.74 2.47
C LYS A 53 -8.68 -10.97 1.42
N ASN A 54 -9.02 -9.94 0.65
CA ASN A 54 -10.01 -10.01 -0.41
C ASN A 54 -9.53 -10.88 -1.58
N ALA A 55 -8.25 -10.81 -1.94
CA ALA A 55 -7.68 -11.69 -2.96
C ALA A 55 -7.84 -13.17 -2.60
N VAL A 56 -7.56 -13.57 -1.35
CA VAL A 56 -7.73 -14.95 -0.89
C VAL A 56 -9.18 -15.42 -1.02
N LEU A 57 -10.16 -14.56 -0.68
CA LEU A 57 -11.58 -14.88 -0.84
C LEU A 57 -11.98 -15.08 -2.32
N THR A 58 -11.30 -14.41 -3.26
CA THR A 58 -11.57 -14.59 -4.69
C THR A 58 -10.94 -15.85 -5.28
N VAL A 59 -9.85 -16.38 -4.71
CA VAL A 59 -9.18 -17.58 -5.24
C VAL A 59 -9.99 -18.85 -4.98
N GLU A 60 -10.86 -18.86 -3.97
CA GLU A 60 -11.76 -20.01 -3.71
C GLU A 60 -12.81 -20.22 -4.82
N MET A 61 -12.91 -19.30 -5.79
CA MET A 61 -13.84 -19.39 -6.94
C MET A 61 -13.15 -19.56 -8.31
N THR A 62 -11.82 -19.48 -8.40
CA THR A 62 -11.10 -19.66 -9.68
C THR A 62 -10.24 -20.91 -9.61
N GLY A 63 -10.76 -21.96 -10.23
CA GLY A 63 -10.10 -23.24 -10.41
C GLY A 63 -8.68 -23.12 -10.96
N HIS A 64 -7.91 -24.11 -10.50
CA HIS A 64 -6.62 -24.57 -10.93
C HIS A 64 -6.43 -24.65 -12.45
N GLU A 65 -5.61 -23.77 -13.04
CA GLU A 65 -5.02 -23.98 -14.38
C GLU A 65 -3.54 -23.56 -14.37
N GLY A 66 -2.66 -24.56 -14.23
CA GLY A 66 -1.24 -24.39 -14.51
C GLY A 66 -0.99 -24.31 -16.02
N SER A 67 0.00 -23.51 -16.42
CA SER A 67 0.80 -23.65 -17.64
C SER A 67 1.75 -22.45 -17.69
N GLN A 68 2.94 -22.47 -18.25
CA GLN A 68 3.91 -23.48 -18.63
C GLN A 68 5.17 -22.65 -18.91
N PHE A 69 6.30 -23.12 -18.43
CA PHE A 69 7.61 -22.53 -18.71
C PHE A 69 7.85 -22.58 -20.22
N ASP A 70 8.18 -21.46 -20.87
CA ASP A 70 8.80 -21.47 -22.19
C ASP A 70 10.01 -20.54 -22.20
N ASP A 71 11.17 -21.20 -22.13
CA ASP A 71 12.50 -20.68 -22.42
C ASP A 71 12.55 -19.96 -23.77
N LYS A 72 12.93 -18.68 -23.78
CA LYS A 72 13.67 -18.09 -24.91
C LYS A 72 14.76 -17.15 -24.43
N TYR A 73 15.91 -17.77 -24.12
CA TYR A 73 17.21 -17.17 -24.38
C TYR A 73 17.35 -17.00 -25.89
N ASP A 74 17.29 -15.78 -26.41
CA ASP A 74 17.71 -15.47 -27.78
C ASP A 74 18.85 -14.47 -27.75
N SER A 75 20.00 -14.97 -28.20
CA SER A 75 21.24 -14.25 -28.41
C SER A 75 21.12 -13.39 -29.66
N LYS A 76 21.49 -12.11 -29.56
CA LYS A 76 22.10 -11.38 -30.68
C LYS A 76 23.09 -10.34 -30.16
#